data_AF-A0A355DGI2-F1
#
_entry.id   AF-A0A355DGI2-F1
#
_cell.length_a   1.000
_cell.length_b   1.000
_cell.length_c   1.000
_cell.angle_alpha   90.00
_cell.angle_beta   90.00
_cell.angle_gamma   90.00
#
_symmetry.space_group_name_H-M   'P 1'
#
loop_
_entity.id
_entity.type
_entity.pdbx_description
1 polymer ?
#
loop_
_entity_poly.entity_id
_entity_poly.type
_entity_poly.pdbx_seq_one_letter_code
_entity_poly.pdbx_strand_id
1 'polypeptide(L)'
;AHMRDLSGRRYWEQDDGPAPEFVVLFVPGESFLADALRSDTTLLQDAMEKRVLLASPVNLLALLWSVARGWQEARVSEHAREIAELGEELYDRVGTVLGHVDRTGRGLAAAVRAYNDLVGSVDGRLLVTMRKFPDLGAGSGDLVAANEVEALPRRVQAEELSTDSPADSPPDAIADPDTGNGA
;
A
#
# COMPACT_ATOMS: atom_id res chain seq x y z
N ALA A 1 37.84 -13.10 37.95
CA ALA A 1 38.28 -11.69 37.88
C ALA A 1 37.65 -10.96 36.68
N HIS A 2 37.80 -11.46 35.44
CA HIS A 2 37.33 -10.77 34.22
C HIS A 2 35.80 -10.59 34.11
N MET A 3 34.99 -11.55 34.57
CA MET A 3 33.52 -11.41 34.60
C MET A 3 33.04 -10.23 35.45
N ARG A 4 33.68 -9.98 36.60
CA ARG A 4 33.35 -8.84 37.48
C ARG A 4 33.69 -7.49 36.83
N ASP A 5 34.77 -7.46 36.05
CA ASP A 5 35.19 -6.27 35.28
C ASP A 5 34.17 -5.94 34.18
N LEU A 6 33.70 -6.95 33.44
CA LEU A 6 32.68 -6.77 32.40
C LEU A 6 31.32 -6.33 32.96
N SER A 7 30.85 -6.94 34.06
CA SER A 7 29.59 -6.52 34.70
C SER A 7 29.64 -5.10 35.24
N GLY A 8 30.84 -4.62 35.61
CA GLY A 8 31.06 -3.26 36.10
C GLY A 8 30.83 -2.17 35.05
N ARG A 9 30.84 -2.50 33.75
CA ARG A 9 30.69 -1.51 32.67
C ARG A 9 29.25 -1.11 32.37
N ARG A 10 28.25 -1.87 32.85
CA ARG A 10 26.82 -1.54 32.87
C ARG A 10 26.28 -0.85 31.61
N TYR A 11 26.59 -1.38 30.44
CA TYR A 11 26.14 -0.81 29.16
C TYR A 11 24.60 -0.70 29.06
N TRP A 12 23.86 -1.50 29.82
CA TRP A 12 22.39 -1.46 29.93
C TRP A 12 21.83 -0.26 30.74
N GLU A 13 22.67 0.52 31.43
CA GLU A 13 22.29 1.73 32.18
C GLU A 13 22.54 3.02 31.37
N GLN A 14 22.88 2.92 30.08
CA GLN A 14 23.08 4.09 29.23
C GLN A 14 21.73 4.68 28.78
N ASP A 15 21.47 5.93 29.17
CA ASP A 15 20.21 6.65 28.90
C ASP A 15 20.06 7.16 27.45
N ASP A 16 21.07 6.97 26.59
CA ASP A 16 21.15 7.59 25.25
C ASP A 16 20.53 6.75 24.10
N GLY A 17 19.75 5.69 24.39
CA GLY A 17 19.06 4.92 23.36
C GLY A 17 18.72 3.48 23.74
N PRO A 18 18.29 2.63 22.78
CA PRO A 18 18.05 1.22 23.04
C PRO A 18 19.36 0.51 23.41
N ALA A 19 19.59 0.34 24.71
CA ALA A 19 20.76 -0.32 25.25
C ALA A 19 20.57 -1.85 25.30
N PRO A 20 21.62 -2.65 25.01
CA PRO A 20 21.52 -4.10 25.11
C PRO A 20 21.37 -4.55 26.57
N GLU A 21 20.48 -5.51 26.82
CA GLU A 21 20.15 -5.99 28.17
C GLU A 21 21.29 -6.79 28.83
N PHE A 22 22.28 -7.24 28.07
CA PHE A 22 23.38 -8.09 28.53
C PHE A 22 24.71 -7.79 27.82
N VAL A 23 25.80 -8.17 28.48
CA VAL A 23 27.18 -8.08 27.96
C VAL A 23 27.65 -9.47 27.58
N VAL A 24 28.26 -9.61 26.41
CA VAL A 24 28.78 -10.91 25.96
C VAL A 24 30.25 -11.07 26.39
N LEU A 25 30.55 -12.11 27.17
CA LEU A 25 31.91 -12.55 27.48
C LEU A 25 32.32 -13.66 26.51
N PHE A 26 33.23 -13.33 25.60
CA PHE A 26 33.73 -14.26 24.60
C PHE A 26 34.81 -15.21 25.17
N VAL A 27 34.68 -16.51 24.89
CA VAL A 27 35.67 -17.54 25.22
C VAL A 27 36.18 -18.19 23.92
N PRO A 28 37.49 -18.17 23.62
CA PRO A 28 38.05 -18.53 22.31
C PRO A 28 38.12 -20.05 22.03
N GLY A 29 37.14 -20.83 22.51
CA GLY A 29 37.00 -22.25 22.22
C GLY A 29 35.90 -22.90 23.04
N GLU A 30 35.16 -23.82 22.41
CA GLU A 30 34.08 -24.57 23.06
C GLU A 30 34.59 -25.41 24.23
N SER A 31 35.75 -26.05 24.06
CA SER A 31 36.38 -26.87 25.09
C SER A 31 36.73 -26.06 26.34
N PHE A 32 37.24 -24.83 26.19
CA PHE A 32 37.58 -23.96 27.30
C PHE A 32 36.34 -23.54 28.09
N LEU A 33 35.24 -23.21 27.41
CA LEU A 33 33.98 -22.88 28.07
C LEU A 33 33.42 -24.10 28.80
N ALA A 34 33.46 -25.28 28.19
CA ALA A 34 33.00 -26.52 28.80
C ALA A 34 33.85 -26.93 30.02
N ASP A 35 35.17 -26.79 29.93
CA ASP A 35 36.08 -27.03 31.06
C ASP A 35 35.86 -26.05 32.20
N ALA A 36 35.63 -24.77 31.90
CA ALA A 36 35.33 -23.76 32.91
C ALA A 36 34.03 -24.09 33.66
N LEU A 37 32.97 -24.49 32.95
CA LEU A 37 31.69 -24.90 33.55
C LEU A 37 31.78 -26.21 34.35
N ARG A 38 32.65 -27.15 33.94
CA ARG A 38 32.96 -28.35 34.73
C ARG A 38 33.72 -28.04 36.02
N SER A 39 34.63 -27.07 35.96
CA SER A 39 35.46 -26.68 37.10
C SER A 39 34.69 -25.84 38.12
N ASP A 40 33.76 -25.01 37.64
CA ASP A 40 32.87 -24.20 38.45
C ASP A 40 31.44 -24.30 37.92
N THR A 41 30.63 -25.09 38.62
CA THR A 41 29.22 -25.33 38.27
C THR A 41 28.33 -24.13 38.55
N THR A 42 28.78 -23.16 39.36
CA THR A 42 28.01 -21.94 39.68
C THR A 42 28.21 -20.84 38.65
N LEU A 43 29.28 -20.93 37.85
CA LEU A 43 29.73 -19.91 36.89
C LEU A 43 28.62 -19.39 35.96
N LEU A 44 27.73 -20.27 35.48
CA LEU A 44 26.65 -19.88 34.56
C LEU A 44 25.59 -19.03 35.26
N GLN A 45 25.13 -19.45 36.45
CA GLN A 45 24.20 -18.67 37.27
C GLN A 45 24.82 -17.33 37.64
N ASP A 46 26.07 -17.35 38.09
CA ASP A 46 26.85 -16.17 38.43
C ASP A 46 26.99 -15.17 37.27
N ALA A 47 27.07 -15.67 36.03
CA ALA A 47 27.12 -14.86 34.83
C ALA A 47 25.76 -14.24 34.52
N MET A 48 24.69 -15.05 34.59
CA MET A 48 23.31 -14.61 34.34
C MET A 48 22.86 -13.53 35.32
N GLU A 49 23.11 -13.70 36.62
CA GLU A 49 22.81 -12.70 37.64
C GLU A 49 23.50 -11.36 37.37
N LYS A 50 24.67 -11.40 36.75
CA LYS A 50 25.47 -10.23 36.38
C LYS A 50 25.18 -9.71 34.97
N ARG A 51 24.14 -10.24 34.30
CA ARG A 51 23.80 -9.92 32.90
C ARG A 51 24.97 -10.14 31.92
N VAL A 52 25.80 -11.15 32.20
CA VAL A 52 26.92 -11.56 31.35
C VAL A 52 26.56 -12.86 30.64
N LEU A 53 26.52 -12.83 29.32
CA LEU A 53 26.30 -14.02 28.51
C LEU A 53 27.64 -14.63 28.12
N LEU A 54 27.90 -15.86 28.55
CA LEU A 54 29.09 -16.59 28.14
C LEU A 54 28.89 -17.10 26.71
N ALA A 55 29.74 -16.66 25.78
CA ALA A 55 29.65 -17.06 24.38
C ALA A 55 30.98 -17.61 23.86
N SER A 56 30.91 -18.80 23.28
CA SER A 56 31.93 -19.34 22.39
C SER A 56 31.74 -18.80 20.96
N PRO A 57 32.63 -19.11 20.00
CA PRO A 57 32.47 -18.63 18.61
C PRO A 57 31.12 -18.97 17.98
N VAL A 58 30.59 -20.19 18.21
CA VAL A 58 29.31 -20.62 17.64
C VAL A 58 28.15 -19.87 18.28
N ASN A 59 28.16 -19.74 19.61
CA ASN A 59 27.11 -19.04 20.33
C ASN A 59 27.09 -17.54 20.02
N LEU A 60 28.27 -16.92 19.92
CA LEU A 60 28.39 -15.52 19.51
C LEU A 60 27.81 -15.32 18.10
N LEU A 61 28.15 -16.20 17.16
CA LEU A 61 27.61 -16.14 15.81
C LEU A 61 26.08 -16.27 15.80
N ALA A 62 25.52 -17.19 16.59
CA ALA A 62 24.08 -17.37 16.71
C ALA A 62 23.38 -16.11 17.26
N LEU A 63 23.96 -15.47 18.28
CA LEU A 63 23.43 -14.23 18.85
C LEU A 63 23.46 -13.09 17.83
N LEU A 64 24.59 -12.89 17.15
CA LEU A 64 24.73 -11.87 16.12
C LEU A 64 23.74 -12.10 14.97
N TRP A 65 23.54 -13.34 14.55
CA TRP A 65 22.55 -13.65 13.53
C TRP A 65 21.12 -13.37 13.99
N SER A 66 20.80 -13.65 15.26
CA SER A 66 19.51 -13.30 15.86
C SER A 66 19.27 -11.79 15.83
N VAL A 67 20.27 -10.99 16.24
CA VAL A 67 20.20 -9.53 16.20
C VAL A 67 20.05 -9.01 14.77
N ALA A 68 20.85 -9.53 13.83
CA ALA A 68 20.77 -9.15 12.43
C ALA A 68 19.37 -9.43 11.83
N ARG A 69 18.77 -10.57 12.18
CA ARG A 69 17.39 -10.89 11.77
C ARG A 69 16.36 -9.99 12.42
N GLY A 70 16.50 -9.70 13.71
CA GLY A 70 15.62 -8.77 14.42
C GLY A 70 15.60 -7.38 13.77
N TRP A 71 16.76 -6.86 13.33
CA TRP A 71 16.81 -5.59 12.59
C TRP A 71 16.18 -5.69 11.20
N GLN A 72 16.39 -6.79 10.48
CA GLN A 72 15.74 -6.99 9.19
C GLN A 72 14.22 -7.00 9.34
N GLU A 73 13.69 -7.68 10.35
CA GLU A 73 12.26 -7.75 10.63
C GLU A 73 11.68 -6.40 11.04
N ALA A 74 12.38 -5.64 11.89
CA ALA A 74 11.99 -4.27 12.25
C ALA A 74 11.94 -3.37 11.01
N ARG A 75 12.93 -3.45 10.11
CA ARG A 75 12.94 -2.70 8.85
C ARG A 75 11.79 -3.08 7.93
N VAL A 76 11.49 -4.37 7.81
CA VAL A 76 10.36 -4.83 6.97
C VAL A 76 9.04 -4.32 7.53
N SER A 77 8.86 -4.35 8.85
CA SER A 77 7.66 -3.80 9.49
C SER A 77 7.52 -2.29 9.25
N GLU A 78 8.61 -1.54 9.36
CA GLU A 78 8.61 -0.09 9.13
C GLU A 78 8.22 0.24 7.67
N HIS A 79 8.85 -0.44 6.71
CA HIS A 79 8.51 -0.26 5.29
C HIS A 79 7.06 -0.66 4.98
N ALA A 80 6.54 -1.72 5.60
CA ALA A 80 5.14 -2.12 5.41
C ALA A 80 4.17 -1.04 5.92
N ARG A 81 4.51 -0.39 7.03
CA ARG A 81 3.73 0.74 7.57
C ARG A 81 3.75 1.94 6.63
N GLU A 82 4.94 2.33 6.16
CA GLU A 82 5.10 3.45 5.23
C GLU A 82 4.37 3.21 3.90
N ILE A 83 4.40 1.98 3.38
CA ILE A 83 3.65 1.58 2.18
C ILE A 83 2.14 1.69 2.42
N ALA A 84 1.64 1.29 3.59
CA ALA A 84 0.22 1.38 3.92
C ALA A 84 -0.25 2.84 3.97
N GLU A 85 0.52 3.72 4.63
CA GLU A 85 0.23 5.16 4.72
C GLU A 85 0.24 5.82 3.33
N LEU A 86 1.24 5.52 2.49
CA LEU A 86 1.28 5.99 1.10
C LEU A 86 0.13 5.44 0.26
N GLY A 87 -0.30 4.21 0.51
CA GLY A 87 -1.43 3.57 -0.16
C GLY A 87 -2.76 4.28 0.12
N GLU A 88 -3.00 4.66 1.39
CA GLU A 88 -4.17 5.44 1.79
C GLU A 88 -4.18 6.82 1.14
N GLU A 89 -3.04 7.53 1.18
CA GLU A 89 -2.91 8.84 0.53
C GLU A 89 -3.13 8.76 -0.98
N LEU A 90 -2.62 7.72 -1.64
CA LEU A 90 -2.81 7.50 -3.06
C LEU A 90 -4.28 7.26 -3.39
N TYR A 91 -4.98 6.45 -2.60
CA TYR A 91 -6.41 6.15 -2.82
C TYR A 91 -7.26 7.43 -2.77
N ASP A 92 -7.04 8.28 -1.77
CA ASP A 92 -7.71 9.58 -1.63
C ASP A 92 -7.45 10.52 -2.81
N ARG A 93 -6.19 10.57 -3.26
CA ARG A 93 -5.79 11.37 -4.43
C ARG A 93 -6.47 10.87 -5.71
N VAL A 94 -6.51 9.55 -5.92
CA VAL A 94 -7.19 8.94 -7.06
C VAL A 94 -8.68 9.27 -7.03
N GLY A 95 -9.34 9.16 -5.88
CA GLY A 95 -10.74 9.54 -5.71
C GLY A 95 -11.01 11.00 -6.11
N THR A 96 -10.15 11.91 -5.66
CA THR A 96 -10.23 13.34 -6.02
C THR A 96 -10.07 13.57 -7.53
N VAL A 97 -9.08 12.92 -8.15
CA VAL A 97 -8.84 13.03 -9.60
C VAL A 97 -10.02 12.49 -10.40
N LEU A 98 -10.58 11.34 -10.01
CA LEU A 98 -11.76 10.77 -10.65
C LEU A 98 -12.97 11.70 -10.54
N GLY A 99 -13.16 12.37 -9.39
CA GLY A 99 -14.17 13.41 -9.24
C GLY A 99 -13.98 14.60 -10.21
N HIS A 100 -12.73 14.99 -10.47
CA HIS A 100 -12.42 16.00 -11.48
C HIS A 100 -12.71 15.51 -12.91
N VAL A 101 -12.37 14.27 -13.23
CA VAL A 101 -12.65 13.65 -14.53
C VAL A 101 -14.15 13.59 -14.79
N ASP A 102 -14.94 13.16 -13.81
CA ASP A 102 -16.39 13.09 -13.89
C ASP A 102 -17.03 14.48 -14.10
N ARG A 103 -16.59 15.49 -13.33
CA ARG A 103 -17.04 16.88 -13.51
C ARG A 103 -16.71 17.41 -14.91
N THR A 104 -15.52 17.11 -15.40
CA THR A 104 -15.07 17.50 -16.75
C THR A 104 -15.90 16.79 -17.82
N GLY A 105 -16.19 15.49 -17.65
CA GLY A 105 -17.03 14.72 -18.55
C GLY A 105 -18.44 15.29 -18.67
N ARG A 106 -19.06 15.73 -17.56
CA ARG A 106 -20.35 16.44 -17.59
C ARG A 106 -20.28 17.76 -18.37
N GLY A 107 -19.23 18.55 -18.14
CA GLY A 107 -19.02 19.82 -18.85
C GLY A 107 -18.91 19.61 -20.36
N LEU A 108 -18.14 18.60 -20.78
CA LEU A 108 -17.99 18.25 -22.19
C LEU A 108 -19.33 17.76 -22.79
N ALA A 109 -20.09 16.93 -22.07
CA ALA A 109 -21.41 16.50 -22.52
C ALA A 109 -22.38 17.68 -22.73
N ALA A 110 -22.33 18.70 -21.85
CA ALA A 110 -23.13 19.91 -22.02
C ALA A 110 -22.68 20.73 -23.25
N ALA A 111 -21.36 20.88 -23.45
CA ALA A 111 -20.81 21.55 -24.63
C ALA A 111 -21.22 20.86 -25.94
N VAL A 112 -21.17 19.52 -25.98
CA VAL A 112 -21.60 18.74 -27.14
C VAL A 112 -23.09 18.95 -27.44
N ARG A 113 -23.96 18.99 -26.41
CA ARG A 113 -25.38 19.30 -26.61
C ARG A 113 -25.59 20.70 -27.21
N ALA A 114 -24.93 21.71 -26.65
CA ALA A 114 -25.03 23.09 -27.13
C ALA A 114 -24.54 23.23 -28.59
N TYR A 115 -23.48 22.51 -28.94
CA TYR A 115 -23.00 22.41 -30.33
C TYR A 115 -24.06 21.79 -31.25
N ASN A 116 -24.65 20.67 -30.84
CA ASN A 116 -25.69 20.00 -31.64
C ASN A 116 -26.94 20.88 -31.83
N ASP A 117 -27.37 21.62 -30.80
CA ASP A 117 -28.49 22.56 -30.89
C ASP A 117 -28.19 23.71 -31.88
N LEU A 118 -26.96 24.23 -31.86
CA LEU A 118 -26.50 25.25 -32.81
C LEU A 118 -26.55 24.73 -34.25
N VAL A 119 -25.96 23.56 -34.51
CA VAL A 119 -25.97 22.92 -35.84
C VAL A 119 -27.40 22.69 -36.30
N GLY A 120 -28.27 22.15 -35.45
CA GLY A 120 -29.69 21.94 -35.77
C GLY A 120 -30.43 23.25 -36.13
N SER A 121 -30.09 24.37 -35.47
CA SER A 121 -30.66 25.68 -35.81
C SER A 121 -30.12 26.23 -37.14
N VAL A 122 -28.84 26.00 -37.43
CA VAL A 122 -28.24 26.37 -38.71
C VAL A 122 -28.89 25.59 -39.85
N ASP A 123 -28.96 24.27 -39.74
CA ASP A 123 -29.52 23.40 -40.78
C ASP A 123 -31.01 23.62 -40.98
N GLY A 124 -31.79 23.63 -39.88
CA GLY A 124 -33.24 23.63 -39.95
C GLY A 124 -33.85 25.00 -40.29
N ARG A 125 -33.24 26.09 -39.85
CA ARG A 125 -33.83 27.44 -39.98
C ARG A 125 -33.02 28.36 -40.86
N LEU A 126 -31.71 28.44 -40.64
CA LEU A 126 -30.86 29.40 -41.34
C LEU A 126 -30.64 28.99 -42.80
N LEU A 127 -30.19 27.76 -43.05
CA LEU A 127 -29.90 27.27 -44.40
C LEU A 127 -31.18 27.12 -45.24
N VAL A 128 -32.30 26.73 -44.62
CA VAL A 128 -33.62 26.70 -45.30
C VAL A 128 -34.06 28.10 -45.71
N THR A 129 -33.84 29.11 -44.86
CA THR A 129 -34.17 30.50 -45.18
C THR A 129 -33.24 31.07 -46.26
N MET A 130 -31.94 30.80 -46.18
CA MET A 130 -30.94 31.16 -47.20
C MET A 130 -31.27 30.55 -48.56
N ARG A 131 -31.85 29.33 -48.61
CA ARG A 131 -32.23 28.69 -49.88
C ARG A 131 -33.32 29.45 -50.66
N LYS A 132 -34.10 30.31 -50.00
CA LYS A 132 -35.15 31.13 -50.63
C LYS A 132 -34.62 32.43 -51.26
N PHE A 133 -33.40 32.84 -50.92
CA PHE A 133 -32.81 34.10 -51.40
C PHE A 133 -32.47 34.10 -52.90
N PRO A 134 -31.91 33.02 -53.48
CA PRO A 134 -31.66 32.95 -54.92
C PRO A 134 -32.91 33.17 -55.77
N ASP A 135 -34.06 32.64 -55.33
CA ASP A 135 -35.36 32.81 -56.01
C ASP A 135 -35.86 34.26 -55.96
N LEU A 136 -35.34 35.09 -55.05
CA LEU A 136 -35.64 36.50 -54.88
C LEU A 136 -34.61 37.42 -55.55
N GLY A 137 -33.65 36.85 -56.30
CA GLY A 137 -32.60 37.60 -56.98
C GLY A 137 -31.49 38.14 -56.05
N ALA A 138 -31.37 37.60 -54.83
CA ALA A 138 -30.35 37.99 -53.86
C ALA A 138 -29.47 36.79 -53.48
N GLY A 139 -28.14 36.98 -53.43
CA GLY A 139 -27.16 35.96 -52.99
C GLY A 139 -26.57 35.10 -54.13
N SER A 140 -25.24 35.12 -54.29
CA SER A 140 -24.52 34.42 -55.37
C SER A 140 -23.24 33.69 -54.89
N GLY A 141 -23.31 33.01 -53.75
CA GLY A 141 -22.15 32.30 -53.18
C GLY A 141 -22.48 30.85 -52.82
N ASP A 142 -21.57 29.93 -53.12
CA ASP A 142 -21.67 28.52 -52.76
C ASP A 142 -21.35 28.34 -51.27
N LEU A 143 -22.18 27.56 -50.56
CA LEU A 143 -22.06 27.39 -49.11
C LEU A 143 -21.28 26.11 -48.80
N VAL A 144 -20.23 26.23 -47.99
CA VAL A 144 -19.42 25.08 -47.55
C VAL A 144 -20.13 24.39 -46.38
N ALA A 145 -20.39 23.09 -46.50
CA ALA A 145 -20.93 22.29 -45.41
C ALA A 145 -19.86 22.10 -44.31
N ALA A 146 -20.24 22.31 -43.05
CA ALA A 146 -19.39 21.95 -41.92
C ALA A 146 -19.36 20.43 -41.76
N ASN A 147 -18.19 19.88 -41.41
CA ASN A 147 -18.05 18.43 -41.16
C ASN A 147 -18.77 18.02 -39.87
N GLU A 148 -19.34 16.81 -39.88
CA GLU A 148 -20.02 16.22 -38.73
C GLU A 148 -19.00 15.83 -37.63
N VAL A 149 -19.32 16.15 -36.37
CA VAL A 149 -18.51 15.77 -35.21
C VAL A 149 -19.38 14.88 -34.31
N GLU A 150 -19.52 13.61 -34.67
CA GLU A 150 -20.10 12.60 -33.78
C GLU A 150 -19.00 11.96 -32.91
N ALA A 151 -18.66 12.61 -31.80
CA ALA A 151 -17.82 12.00 -30.77
C ALA A 151 -18.41 12.25 -29.39
N LEU A 152 -19.09 11.23 -28.82
CA LEU A 152 -19.48 11.24 -27.42
C LEU A 152 -18.22 11.12 -26.54
N PRO A 153 -18.14 11.84 -25.40
CA PRO A 153 -17.06 11.68 -24.45
C PRO A 153 -16.96 10.23 -23.98
N ARG A 154 -15.77 9.62 -24.15
CA ARG A 154 -15.51 8.25 -23.67
C ARG A 154 -15.62 8.25 -22.14
N ARG A 155 -16.52 7.42 -21.60
CA ARG A 155 -16.62 7.22 -20.15
C ARG A 155 -15.39 6.44 -19.67
N VAL A 156 -14.86 6.82 -18.52
CA VAL A 156 -13.88 5.99 -17.81
C VAL A 156 -14.62 4.74 -17.35
N GLN A 157 -14.24 3.60 -17.93
CA GLN A 157 -14.67 2.28 -17.51
C GLN A 157 -13.44 1.63 -16.88
N ALA A 158 -13.32 1.73 -15.56
CA ALA A 158 -12.32 1.00 -14.79
C ALA A 158 -13.06 -0.01 -13.90
N GLU A 159 -12.69 -1.27 -13.99
CA GLU A 159 -13.32 -2.39 -13.28
C GLU A 159 -13.18 -2.23 -11.74
N GLU A 160 -12.11 -1.56 -11.29
CA GLU A 160 -11.85 -1.14 -9.91
C GLU A 160 -12.86 -0.10 -9.36
N LEU A 161 -13.66 0.53 -10.22
CA LEU A 161 -14.71 1.50 -9.84
C LEU A 161 -16.11 0.88 -9.81
N SER A 162 -16.22 -0.41 -10.12
CA SER A 162 -17.43 -1.18 -9.88
C SER A 162 -17.59 -1.34 -8.37
N THR A 163 -18.61 -0.73 -7.78
CA THR A 163 -19.07 -1.07 -6.42
C THR A 163 -19.71 -2.45 -6.43
N ASP A 164 -18.93 -3.49 -6.67
CA ASP A 164 -19.28 -4.87 -6.37
C ASP A 164 -18.27 -5.36 -5.34
N SER A 165 -18.50 -4.97 -4.09
CA SER A 165 -17.71 -5.46 -2.96
C SER A 165 -18.15 -6.90 -2.67
N PRO A 166 -17.26 -7.91 -2.72
CA PRO A 166 -17.62 -9.29 -2.37
C PRO A 166 -17.67 -9.54 -0.85
N ALA A 167 -17.84 -8.49 -0.04
CA ALA A 167 -17.65 -8.57 1.41
C ALA A 167 -18.90 -8.87 2.25
N ASP A 168 -20.03 -9.24 1.64
CA ASP A 168 -21.26 -9.60 2.39
C ASP A 168 -21.83 -10.96 1.99
N SER A 169 -20.96 -11.98 1.95
CA SER A 169 -21.40 -13.37 2.05
C SER A 169 -21.42 -13.75 3.54
N PRO A 170 -22.59 -13.98 4.15
CA PRO A 170 -22.62 -14.54 5.50
C PRO A 170 -21.92 -15.90 5.49
N PRO A 171 -21.20 -16.28 6.57
CA PRO A 171 -20.51 -17.56 6.62
C PRO A 171 -21.53 -18.67 6.45
N ASP A 172 -21.34 -19.50 5.42
CA ASP A 172 -22.14 -20.68 5.15
C ASP A 172 -22.27 -21.51 6.43
N ALA A 173 -23.52 -21.64 6.88
CA ALA A 173 -23.87 -22.51 7.98
C ALA A 173 -23.37 -23.92 7.66
N ILE A 174 -22.55 -24.45 8.56
CA ILE A 174 -22.11 -25.84 8.58
C ILE A 174 -23.38 -26.70 8.49
N ALA A 175 -23.56 -27.39 7.36
CA ALA A 175 -24.64 -28.34 7.18
C ALA A 175 -24.51 -29.46 8.22
N ASP A 176 -25.50 -29.56 9.09
CA ASP A 176 -25.65 -30.63 10.08
C ASP A 176 -25.98 -31.94 9.34
N PRO A 177 -25.13 -32.98 9.38
CA PRO A 177 -25.39 -34.23 8.71
C PRO A 177 -26.18 -35.16 9.63
N ASP A 178 -27.40 -34.76 10.02
CA ASP A 178 -28.34 -35.74 10.58
C ASP A 178 -29.80 -35.34 10.34
N THR A 179 -30.35 -35.83 9.25
CA THR A 179 -31.79 -36.10 9.19
C THR A 179 -32.03 -37.38 8.39
N GLY A 180 -31.66 -38.50 9.00
CA GLY A 180 -32.29 -39.77 8.68
C GLY A 180 -33.68 -39.84 9.31
N ASN A 181 -34.73 -39.83 8.47
CA ASN A 181 -36.03 -40.54 8.64
C ASN A 181 -36.88 -40.18 7.40
N GLY A 182 -37.38 -41.08 6.56
CA GLY A 182 -38.10 -42.30 6.88
C GLY A 182 -39.54 -42.14 6.38
N ALA A 183 -39.82 -42.66 5.18
CA ALA A 183 -41.10 -43.16 4.67
C ALA A 183 -40.95 -43.54 3.19
#